data_AF-A0AAE0T681-F1
#
_entry.id   AF-A0AAE0T681-F1
#
_cell.length_a   1.000
_cell.length_b   1.000
_cell.length_c   1.000
_cell.angle_alpha   90.00
_cell.angle_beta   90.00
_cell.angle_gamma   90.00
#
_symmetry.space_group_name_H-M   'P 1'
#
loop_
_entity.id
_entity.type
_entity.pdbx_description
1 polymer ?
#
loop_
_entity_poly.entity_id
_entity_poly.type
_entity_poly.pdbx_seq_one_letter_code
_entity_poly.pdbx_strand_id
1 'polypeptide(L)'
;MKISGNNHNPVAKEAETGKTVTDNKKNTVAPKTEAQTEAVKMAEGAIAGKIRQALASAPEVNQTRVEELKKMVRSGTFKIDADKIADGIMKDFSADPPHLAELADNLEHQYQLHQQLLEFLQSEQELGLSFSRQALETVEHIQTNKYRLLGELNDLDTRRASLVKDITVAENIPADASLRDISAKLSSVERGRLLSLRERLLQVTNEIRSLSAKTSEKAKARLRAFNNLHEMLLHNGSSQSQTYAQSGRLNKNSTPRIISHSI
;
A
#
# COMPACT_ATOMS: atom_id res chain seq x y z
N MET A 1 22.82 48.05 34.50
CA MET A 1 23.45 48.52 33.25
C MET A 1 22.36 48.76 32.22
N LYS A 2 22.05 50.04 31.94
CA LYS A 2 21.47 50.50 30.64
C LYS A 2 22.65 50.47 29.64
N ILE A 3 22.56 50.37 28.31
CA ILE A 3 21.81 51.13 27.28
C ILE A 3 22.07 50.35 25.95
N SER A 4 21.07 50.13 25.08
CA SER A 4 20.81 50.88 23.80
C SER A 4 21.45 50.33 22.51
N GLY A 5 20.61 50.25 21.45
CA GLY A 5 20.92 50.10 20.00
C GLY A 5 20.21 48.89 19.38
N ASN A 6 19.03 48.93 18.73
CA ASN A 6 18.54 49.77 17.61
C ASN A 6 19.53 49.80 16.42
N ASN A 7 19.20 49.64 15.13
CA ASN A 7 17.91 49.64 14.44
C ASN A 7 18.07 49.13 12.98
N HIS A 8 16.93 48.80 12.40
CA HIS A 8 16.48 48.69 11.00
C HIS A 8 17.37 49.18 9.84
N ASN A 9 17.21 48.52 8.68
CA ASN A 9 17.18 49.24 7.39
C ASN A 9 16.16 48.62 6.39
N PRO A 10 15.49 49.43 5.52
CA PRO A 10 14.22 49.10 4.86
C PRO A 10 14.29 48.90 3.33
N VAL A 11 13.09 48.69 2.75
CA VAL A 11 12.66 48.44 1.36
C VAL A 11 12.72 49.68 0.43
N ALA A 12 13.01 49.49 -0.88
CA ALA A 12 12.37 50.14 -2.06
C ALA A 12 12.95 49.52 -3.36
N LYS A 13 12.21 48.97 -4.36
CA LYS A 13 11.17 49.44 -5.32
C LYS A 13 11.71 50.23 -6.53
N GLU A 14 11.43 49.71 -7.74
CA GLU A 14 11.11 50.33 -9.05
C GLU A 14 11.26 49.21 -10.11
N ALA A 15 10.26 48.68 -10.85
CA ALA A 15 9.17 49.21 -11.68
C ALA A 15 9.65 49.95 -12.94
N GLU A 16 9.64 49.27 -14.10
CA GLU A 16 9.28 49.91 -15.37
C GLU A 16 8.78 48.91 -16.44
N THR A 17 7.81 49.43 -17.20
CA THR A 17 6.87 48.79 -18.12
C THR A 17 7.18 49.13 -19.58
N GLY A 18 6.77 48.28 -20.53
CA GLY A 18 6.51 48.67 -21.94
C GLY A 18 6.75 47.54 -22.95
N LYS A 19 5.73 46.75 -23.33
CA LYS A 19 4.88 46.90 -24.54
C LYS A 19 5.62 47.03 -25.88
N THR A 20 5.48 46.02 -26.74
CA THR A 20 4.98 46.17 -28.12
C THR A 20 4.33 44.87 -28.62
N VAL A 21 3.24 45.07 -29.36
CA VAL A 21 2.36 44.13 -30.05
C VAL A 21 2.61 44.32 -31.54
N THR A 22 2.73 43.26 -32.36
CA THR A 22 2.12 43.26 -33.70
C THR A 22 1.97 41.86 -34.33
N ASP A 23 0.82 41.73 -34.97
CA ASP A 23 0.17 40.62 -35.67
C ASP A 23 0.90 39.98 -36.87
N ASN A 24 0.52 38.72 -37.15
CA ASN A 24 0.01 38.17 -38.43
C ASN A 24 0.40 36.68 -38.58
N LYS A 25 -0.31 35.75 -39.23
CA LYS A 25 -1.64 35.64 -39.88
C LYS A 25 -1.69 34.21 -40.49
N LYS A 26 -2.74 33.44 -40.18
CA LYS A 26 -3.50 32.52 -41.07
C LYS A 26 -2.75 31.57 -42.06
N ASN A 27 -2.87 30.24 -41.86
CA ASN A 27 -3.46 29.28 -42.83
C ASN A 27 -3.46 27.84 -42.24
N THR A 28 -4.58 27.20 -41.92
CA THR A 28 -5.59 26.43 -42.71
C THR A 28 -5.16 25.01 -43.19
N VAL A 29 -5.97 24.03 -42.74
CA VAL A 29 -6.32 22.67 -43.26
C VAL A 29 -5.37 21.47 -43.01
N ALA A 30 -5.96 20.45 -42.36
CA ALA A 30 -5.54 19.05 -42.13
C ALA A 30 -5.63 18.18 -43.44
N PRO A 31 -5.59 16.82 -43.52
CA PRO A 31 -5.59 15.78 -42.47
C PRO A 31 -4.75 14.48 -42.72
N LYS A 32 -4.64 13.63 -41.68
CA LYS A 32 -4.65 12.13 -41.60
C LYS A 32 -3.78 11.70 -40.39
N THR A 33 -4.31 11.14 -39.31
CA THR A 33 -5.01 9.84 -39.10
C THR A 33 -4.12 8.64 -39.39
N GLU A 34 -3.66 7.96 -38.31
CA GLU A 34 -3.62 6.50 -38.12
C GLU A 34 -2.76 6.15 -36.88
N ALA A 35 -3.41 5.73 -35.77
CA ALA A 35 -2.89 4.81 -34.73
C ALA A 35 -3.77 4.82 -33.46
N GLN A 36 -5.09 4.66 -33.56
CA GLN A 36 -5.97 4.48 -32.38
C GLN A 36 -7.16 3.56 -32.66
N THR A 37 -6.94 2.42 -33.33
CA THR A 37 -8.02 1.44 -33.61
C THR A 37 -7.73 0.02 -33.13
N GLU A 38 -6.58 -0.27 -32.52
CA GLU A 38 -6.26 -1.64 -32.06
C GLU A 38 -6.48 -1.88 -30.56
N ALA A 39 -6.53 -0.85 -29.71
CA ALA A 39 -6.81 -1.04 -28.28
C ALA A 39 -8.31 -1.28 -27.96
N VAL A 40 -9.22 -0.96 -28.88
CA VAL A 40 -10.68 -1.11 -28.68
C VAL A 40 -11.17 -2.52 -29.03
N LYS A 41 -10.43 -3.28 -29.85
CA LYS A 41 -10.85 -4.64 -30.27
C LYS A 41 -10.56 -5.75 -29.24
N MET A 42 -9.76 -5.47 -28.20
CA MET A 42 -9.54 -6.43 -27.09
C MET A 42 -10.53 -6.25 -25.92
N ALA A 43 -11.20 -5.10 -25.81
CA ALA A 43 -12.19 -4.85 -24.75
C ALA A 43 -13.53 -5.54 -25.02
N GLU A 44 -13.95 -5.68 -26.28
CA GLU A 44 -15.19 -6.37 -26.65
C GLU A 44 -15.17 -7.86 -26.29
N GLY A 45 -14.02 -8.54 -26.41
CA GLY A 45 -13.88 -9.95 -26.06
C GLY A 45 -14.02 -10.23 -24.56
N ALA A 46 -13.45 -9.36 -23.71
CA ALA A 46 -13.52 -9.49 -22.25
C ALA A 46 -14.92 -9.14 -21.71
N ILE A 47 -15.59 -8.16 -22.31
CA ILE A 47 -16.97 -7.79 -21.97
C ILE A 47 -17.94 -8.89 -22.42
N ALA A 48 -17.76 -9.45 -23.63
CA ALA A 48 -18.56 -10.58 -24.12
C ALA A 48 -18.39 -11.84 -23.26
N GLY A 49 -17.19 -12.10 -22.75
CA GLY A 49 -16.92 -13.21 -21.82
C GLY A 49 -17.68 -13.06 -20.49
N LYS A 50 -17.64 -11.87 -19.87
CA LYS A 50 -18.37 -11.58 -18.63
C LYS A 50 -19.89 -11.61 -18.83
N ILE A 51 -20.39 -11.11 -19.96
CA ILE A 51 -21.82 -11.18 -20.31
C ILE A 51 -22.27 -12.63 -20.49
N ARG A 52 -21.49 -13.48 -21.19
CA ARG A 52 -21.81 -14.91 -21.32
C ARG A 52 -21.79 -15.64 -19.99
N GLN A 53 -20.86 -15.31 -19.11
CA GLN A 53 -20.77 -15.91 -17.79
C GLN A 53 -21.96 -15.51 -16.91
N ALA A 54 -22.38 -14.23 -16.96
CA ALA A 54 -23.57 -13.73 -16.30
C ALA A 54 -24.88 -14.34 -16.85
N LEU A 55 -24.96 -14.56 -18.17
CA LEU A 55 -26.08 -15.24 -18.84
C LEU A 55 -26.12 -16.74 -18.51
N ALA A 56 -24.98 -17.40 -18.34
CA ALA A 56 -24.91 -18.81 -17.94
C ALA A 56 -25.26 -19.02 -16.46
N SER A 57 -25.01 -18.03 -15.61
CA SER A 57 -25.41 -18.02 -14.20
C SER A 57 -26.80 -17.42 -13.95
N ALA A 58 -27.49 -16.97 -15.01
CA ALA A 58 -28.86 -16.51 -14.87
C ALA A 58 -29.75 -17.70 -14.47
N PRO A 59 -30.56 -17.58 -13.42
CA PRO A 59 -31.41 -18.68 -12.98
C PRO A 59 -32.36 -19.06 -14.12
N GLU A 60 -32.29 -20.33 -14.53
CA GLU A 60 -33.14 -20.85 -15.60
C GLU A 60 -34.61 -20.71 -15.17
N VAL A 61 -35.35 -19.89 -15.89
CA VAL A 61 -36.76 -19.65 -15.59
C VAL A 61 -37.51 -20.95 -15.81
N ASN A 62 -37.97 -21.57 -14.73
CA ASN A 62 -38.76 -22.79 -14.79
C ASN A 62 -40.13 -22.49 -15.46
N GLN A 63 -40.17 -22.63 -16.79
CA GLN A 63 -41.34 -22.30 -17.62
C GLN A 63 -42.57 -23.11 -17.22
N THR A 64 -42.37 -24.36 -16.79
CA THR A 64 -43.44 -25.24 -16.30
C THR A 64 -44.15 -24.63 -15.10
N ARG A 65 -43.39 -24.12 -14.13
CA ARG A 65 -43.94 -23.47 -12.93
C ARG A 65 -44.64 -22.15 -13.26
N VAL A 66 -44.15 -21.41 -14.24
CA VAL A 66 -44.77 -20.16 -14.70
C VAL A 66 -46.13 -20.42 -15.37
N GLU A 67 -46.24 -21.47 -16.19
CA GLU A 67 -47.52 -21.84 -16.81
C GLU A 67 -48.53 -22.36 -15.79
N GLU A 68 -48.07 -23.11 -14.80
CA GLU A 68 -48.90 -23.58 -13.69
C GLU A 68 -49.43 -22.42 -12.85
N LEU A 69 -48.56 -21.46 -12.50
CA LEU A 69 -48.95 -20.22 -11.81
C LEU A 69 -49.94 -19.40 -12.64
N LYS A 70 -49.73 -19.26 -13.96
CA LYS A 70 -50.67 -18.57 -14.85
C LYS A 70 -52.04 -19.25 -14.89
N LYS A 71 -52.08 -20.59 -14.89
CA LYS A 71 -53.34 -21.35 -14.81
C LYS A 71 -54.04 -21.13 -13.48
N MET A 72 -53.32 -21.21 -12.36
CA MET A 72 -53.86 -21.00 -11.01
C MET A 72 -54.39 -19.57 -10.78
N VAL A 73 -53.70 -18.57 -11.34
CA VAL A 73 -54.15 -17.17 -11.30
C VAL A 73 -55.40 -16.96 -12.14
N ARG A 74 -55.46 -17.55 -13.35
CA ARG A 74 -56.66 -17.48 -14.21
C ARG A 74 -57.87 -18.22 -13.63
N SER A 75 -57.66 -19.33 -12.92
CA SER A 75 -58.73 -20.09 -12.27
C SER A 75 -59.20 -19.47 -10.95
N GLY A 76 -58.58 -18.37 -10.49
CA GLY A 76 -58.93 -17.71 -9.22
C GLY A 76 -58.63 -18.52 -7.96
N THR A 77 -57.92 -19.64 -8.08
CA THR A 77 -57.57 -20.53 -6.97
C THR A 77 -56.20 -20.21 -6.36
N PHE A 78 -55.45 -19.28 -6.95
CA PHE A 78 -54.19 -18.80 -6.41
C PHE A 78 -54.42 -18.01 -5.12
N LYS A 79 -54.17 -18.64 -3.97
CA LYS A 79 -54.13 -17.96 -2.67
C LYS A 79 -52.76 -17.34 -2.47
N ILE A 80 -52.73 -16.02 -2.33
CA ILE A 80 -51.54 -15.30 -1.88
C ILE A 80 -51.31 -15.70 -0.42
N ASP A 81 -50.26 -16.45 -0.20
CA ASP A 81 -49.80 -16.86 1.12
C ASP A 81 -49.01 -15.69 1.73
N ALA A 82 -49.68 -14.90 2.56
CA ALA A 82 -49.10 -13.70 3.16
C ALA A 82 -47.86 -14.03 4.02
N ASP A 83 -47.85 -15.21 4.65
CA ASP A 83 -46.74 -15.66 5.49
C ASP A 83 -45.50 -15.96 4.64
N LYS A 84 -45.65 -16.59 3.47
CA LYS A 84 -44.53 -16.80 2.55
C LYS A 84 -43.98 -15.52 1.94
N ILE A 85 -44.84 -14.53 1.71
CA ILE A 85 -44.40 -13.20 1.27
C ILE A 85 -43.65 -12.50 2.39
N ALA A 86 -44.17 -12.55 3.62
CA ALA A 86 -43.51 -11.99 4.79
C ALA A 86 -42.15 -12.67 5.04
N ASP A 87 -42.07 -13.99 4.94
CA ASP A 87 -40.81 -14.74 5.07
C ASP A 87 -39.82 -14.39 3.95
N GLY A 88 -40.29 -14.24 2.71
CA GLY A 88 -39.45 -13.81 1.59
C GLY A 88 -38.89 -12.40 1.80
N ILE A 89 -39.74 -11.48 2.23
CA ILE A 89 -39.37 -10.09 2.54
C ILE A 89 -38.42 -10.05 3.74
N MET A 90 -38.73 -10.77 4.82
CA MET A 90 -37.86 -10.83 6.00
C MET A 90 -36.53 -11.48 5.68
N LYS A 91 -36.47 -12.47 4.79
CA LYS A 91 -35.22 -13.10 4.37
C LYS A 91 -34.31 -12.11 3.64
N ASP A 92 -34.87 -11.29 2.76
CA ASP A 92 -34.13 -10.23 2.06
C ASP A 92 -33.67 -9.10 2.99
N PHE A 93 -34.39 -8.84 4.09
CA PHE A 93 -33.98 -7.89 5.13
C PHE A 93 -33.05 -8.50 6.20
N SER A 94 -33.02 -9.83 6.33
CA SER A 94 -32.15 -10.56 7.28
C SER A 94 -30.84 -11.04 6.67
N ALA A 95 -30.65 -10.85 5.36
CA ALA A 95 -29.36 -11.06 4.73
C ALA A 95 -28.44 -9.92 5.17
N ASP A 96 -27.44 -10.25 6.01
CA ASP A 96 -26.43 -9.31 6.47
C ASP A 96 -25.95 -8.43 5.30
N PRO A 97 -25.86 -7.09 5.47
CA PRO A 97 -25.43 -6.20 4.41
C PRO A 97 -24.14 -6.74 3.77
N PRO A 98 -24.12 -7.03 2.45
CA PRO A 98 -23.00 -7.73 1.81
C PRO A 98 -21.65 -7.03 2.02
N HIS A 99 -21.69 -5.72 2.23
CA HIS A 99 -20.53 -4.87 2.52
C HIS A 99 -19.87 -5.15 3.87
N LEU A 100 -20.60 -5.67 4.86
CA LEU A 100 -20.05 -5.92 6.21
C LEU A 100 -19.21 -7.19 6.26
N ALA A 101 -19.70 -8.27 5.65
CA ALA A 101 -18.93 -9.49 5.50
C ALA A 101 -17.64 -9.19 4.73
N GLU A 102 -17.74 -8.42 3.64
CA GLU A 102 -16.59 -7.99 2.86
C GLU A 102 -15.61 -7.11 3.66
N LEU A 103 -16.11 -6.21 4.51
CA LEU A 103 -15.28 -5.40 5.40
C LEU A 103 -14.52 -6.26 6.42
N ALA A 104 -15.20 -7.24 7.02
CA ALA A 104 -14.57 -8.15 7.97
C ALA A 104 -13.47 -9.00 7.30
N ASP A 105 -13.73 -9.50 6.10
CA ASP A 105 -12.76 -10.29 5.34
C ASP A 105 -11.58 -9.43 4.86
N ASN A 106 -11.84 -8.17 4.47
CA ASN A 106 -10.79 -7.20 4.17
C ASN A 106 -9.87 -6.95 5.39
N LEU A 107 -10.44 -6.72 6.57
CA LEU A 107 -9.67 -6.52 7.80
C LEU A 107 -8.88 -7.76 8.22
N GLU A 108 -9.46 -8.95 8.07
CA GLU A 108 -8.75 -10.22 8.31
C GLU A 108 -7.55 -10.37 7.35
N HIS A 109 -7.73 -10.05 6.07
CA HIS A 109 -6.63 -10.07 5.11
C HIS A 109 -5.54 -9.05 5.46
N GLN A 110 -5.91 -7.82 5.84
CA GLN A 110 -4.96 -6.83 6.35
C GLN A 110 -4.16 -7.37 7.55
N TYR A 111 -4.84 -8.05 8.48
CA TYR A 111 -4.21 -8.63 9.65
C TYR A 111 -3.17 -9.69 9.26
N GLN A 112 -3.50 -10.57 8.32
CA GLN A 112 -2.59 -11.60 7.81
C GLN A 112 -1.35 -10.99 7.14
N LEU A 113 -1.51 -9.96 6.30
CA LEU A 113 -0.36 -9.28 5.67
C LEU A 113 0.51 -8.55 6.70
N HIS A 114 -0.11 -7.96 7.73
CA HIS A 114 0.64 -7.36 8.84
C HIS A 114 1.44 -8.41 9.64
N GLN A 115 0.88 -9.59 9.88
CA GLN A 115 1.61 -10.70 10.52
C GLN A 115 2.83 -11.13 9.69
N GLN A 116 2.66 -11.31 8.37
CA GLN A 116 3.79 -11.61 7.47
C GLN A 116 4.85 -10.49 7.48
N LEU A 117 4.42 -9.22 7.48
CA LEU A 117 5.34 -8.10 7.58
C LEU A 117 6.11 -8.09 8.90
N LEU A 118 5.46 -8.46 10.01
CA LEU A 118 6.09 -8.61 11.31
C LEU A 118 7.17 -9.71 11.29
N GLU A 119 6.87 -10.87 10.70
CA GLU A 119 7.83 -11.98 10.54
C GLU A 119 9.08 -11.56 9.74
N PHE A 120 8.90 -10.82 8.64
CA PHE A 120 10.02 -10.28 7.86
C PHE A 120 10.88 -9.30 8.65
N LEU A 121 10.25 -8.44 9.46
CA LEU A 121 10.97 -7.50 10.33
C LEU A 121 11.72 -8.21 11.46
N GLN A 122 11.16 -9.29 12.01
CA GLN A 122 11.81 -10.13 13.02
C GLN A 122 13.04 -10.82 12.43
N SER A 123 12.87 -11.43 11.25
CA SER A 123 13.96 -12.05 10.49
C SER A 123 15.09 -11.05 10.18
N GLU A 124 14.74 -9.82 9.78
CA GLU A 124 15.70 -8.73 9.56
C GLU A 124 16.45 -8.33 10.85
N GLN A 125 15.76 -8.35 11.99
CA GLN A 125 16.33 -8.06 13.30
C GLN A 125 17.33 -9.14 13.72
N GLU A 126 17.13 -10.40 13.35
CA GLU A 126 18.02 -11.51 13.69
C GLU A 126 19.33 -11.50 12.89
N LEU A 127 19.32 -10.93 11.67
CA LEU A 127 20.51 -10.82 10.84
C LEU A 127 21.65 -10.12 11.59
N GLY A 128 22.85 -10.69 11.60
CA GLY A 128 24.02 -10.10 12.25
C GLY A 128 24.45 -8.74 11.68
N LEU A 129 25.59 -8.24 12.18
CA LEU A 129 26.30 -7.10 11.57
C LEU A 129 27.29 -7.55 10.46
N SER A 130 27.25 -8.82 10.06
CA SER A 130 28.14 -9.37 9.04
C SER A 130 27.75 -8.88 7.64
N PHE A 131 28.76 -8.50 6.85
CA PHE A 131 28.61 -8.13 5.44
C PHE A 131 28.90 -9.33 4.51
N SER A 132 28.47 -10.54 4.90
CA SER A 132 28.60 -11.69 4.01
C SER A 132 27.66 -11.55 2.82
N ARG A 133 28.05 -12.09 1.66
CA ARG A 133 27.21 -12.11 0.46
C ARG A 133 25.82 -12.69 0.75
N GLN A 134 25.76 -13.80 1.47
CA GLN A 134 24.51 -14.45 1.86
C GLN A 134 23.63 -13.55 2.73
N ALA A 135 24.22 -12.78 3.66
CA ALA A 135 23.46 -11.84 4.49
C ALA A 135 22.86 -10.71 3.62
N LEU A 136 23.60 -10.21 2.63
CA LEU A 136 23.10 -9.19 1.70
C LEU A 136 21.95 -9.71 0.84
N GLU A 137 22.08 -10.91 0.26
CA GLU A 137 21.02 -11.57 -0.50
C GLU A 137 19.76 -11.79 0.35
N THR A 138 19.94 -12.13 1.64
CA THR A 138 18.82 -12.26 2.58
C THR A 138 18.14 -10.92 2.86
N VAL A 139 18.91 -9.85 3.07
CA VAL A 139 18.34 -8.49 3.25
C VAL A 139 17.56 -8.07 2.00
N GLU A 140 18.11 -8.28 0.81
CA GLU A 140 17.45 -7.93 -0.45
C GLU A 140 16.11 -8.68 -0.63
N HIS A 141 16.11 -9.99 -0.34
CA HIS A 141 14.88 -10.79 -0.38
C HIS A 141 13.83 -10.26 0.61
N ILE A 142 14.25 -9.97 1.84
CA ILE A 142 13.35 -9.40 2.87
C ILE A 142 12.79 -8.06 2.42
N GLN A 143 13.62 -7.12 1.92
CA GLN A 143 13.12 -5.82 1.47
C GLN A 143 12.14 -5.95 0.30
N THR A 144 12.45 -6.80 -0.68
CA THR A 144 11.58 -7.04 -1.84
C THR A 144 10.20 -7.50 -1.40
N ASN A 145 10.13 -8.47 -0.48
CA ASN A 145 8.85 -8.95 0.05
C ASN A 145 8.12 -7.89 0.89
N LYS A 146 8.85 -7.12 1.71
CA LYS A 146 8.25 -6.03 2.49
C LYS A 146 7.57 -5.00 1.59
N TYR A 147 8.22 -4.57 0.51
CA TYR A 147 7.63 -3.60 -0.42
C TYR A 147 6.41 -4.17 -1.16
N ARG A 148 6.44 -5.45 -1.54
CA ARG A 148 5.27 -6.13 -2.10
C ARG A 148 4.08 -6.10 -1.12
N LEU A 149 4.32 -6.51 0.13
CA LEU A 149 3.28 -6.52 1.17
C LEU A 149 2.72 -5.12 1.47
N LEU A 150 3.57 -4.09 1.47
CA LEU A 150 3.14 -2.71 1.66
C LEU A 150 2.25 -2.21 0.50
N GLY A 151 2.53 -2.64 -0.74
CA GLY A 151 1.66 -2.38 -1.88
C GLY A 151 0.27 -3.00 -1.70
N GLU A 152 0.23 -4.29 -1.36
CA GLU A 152 -1.02 -5.02 -1.12
C GLU A 152 -1.82 -4.43 0.06
N LEU A 153 -1.15 -4.03 1.15
CA LEU A 153 -1.78 -3.35 2.28
C LEU A 153 -2.42 -2.02 1.87
N ASN A 154 -1.75 -1.23 1.02
CA ASN A 154 -2.28 0.02 0.51
C ASN A 154 -3.55 -0.19 -0.35
N ASP A 155 -3.58 -1.24 -1.16
CA ASP A 155 -4.77 -1.61 -1.95
C ASP A 155 -5.92 -2.03 -1.04
N LEU A 156 -5.63 -2.83 0.00
CA LEU A 156 -6.63 -3.21 1.00
C LEU A 156 -7.15 -2.01 1.80
N ASP A 157 -6.30 -1.04 2.15
CA ASP A 157 -6.69 0.19 2.84
C ASP A 157 -7.63 1.04 1.97
N THR A 158 -7.34 1.14 0.68
CA THR A 158 -8.20 1.81 -0.30
C THR A 158 -9.55 1.10 -0.41
N ARG A 159 -9.55 -0.23 -0.47
CA ARG A 159 -10.78 -1.03 -0.48
C ARG A 159 -11.58 -0.85 0.81
N ARG A 160 -10.92 -0.88 1.97
CA ARG A 160 -11.53 -0.65 3.28
C ARG A 160 -12.21 0.71 3.33
N ALA A 161 -11.54 1.77 2.86
CA ALA A 161 -12.10 3.12 2.83
C ALA A 161 -13.38 3.21 1.97
N SER A 162 -13.39 2.52 0.81
CA SER A 162 -14.60 2.41 -0.02
C SER A 162 -15.72 1.68 0.70
N LEU A 163 -15.45 0.51 1.29
CA LEU A 163 -16.45 -0.28 2.01
C LEU A 163 -17.04 0.49 3.20
N VAL A 164 -16.19 1.15 3.97
CA VAL A 164 -16.63 2.02 5.07
C VAL A 164 -17.55 3.12 4.57
N LYS A 165 -17.20 3.78 3.46
CA LYS A 165 -18.06 4.81 2.85
C LYS A 165 -19.42 4.23 2.43
N ASP A 166 -19.42 3.08 1.76
CA ASP A 166 -20.65 2.43 1.29
C ASP A 166 -21.55 2.04 2.48
N ILE A 167 -20.97 1.50 3.55
CA ILE A 167 -21.69 1.17 4.80
C ILE A 167 -22.24 2.43 5.47
N THR A 168 -21.47 3.52 5.54
CA THR A 168 -21.95 4.76 6.17
C THR A 168 -23.15 5.35 5.44
N VAL A 169 -23.18 5.26 4.10
CA VAL A 169 -24.31 5.70 3.29
C VAL A 169 -25.52 4.79 3.49
N ALA A 170 -25.31 3.46 3.48
CA ALA A 170 -26.39 2.48 3.65
C ALA A 170 -27.07 2.58 5.02
N GLU A 171 -26.29 2.77 6.08
CA GLU A 171 -26.76 2.79 7.47
C GLU A 171 -27.10 4.20 7.98
N ASN A 172 -27.03 5.22 7.10
CA ASN A 172 -27.24 6.64 7.45
C ASN A 172 -26.38 7.09 8.65
N ILE A 173 -25.11 6.68 8.65
CA ILE A 173 -24.10 7.03 9.64
C ILE A 173 -23.32 8.26 9.14
N PRO A 174 -22.89 9.20 10.02
CA PRO A 174 -22.04 10.32 9.61
C PRO A 174 -20.80 9.88 8.83
N ALA A 175 -20.39 10.67 7.82
CA ALA A 175 -19.27 10.33 6.93
C ALA A 175 -17.90 10.29 7.63
N ASP A 176 -17.78 10.91 8.81
CA ASP A 176 -16.60 10.90 9.67
C ASP A 176 -16.63 9.79 10.73
N ALA A 177 -17.62 8.90 10.69
CA ALA A 177 -17.77 7.83 11.64
C ALA A 177 -16.59 6.85 11.61
N SER A 178 -16.13 6.49 12.80
CA SER A 178 -15.09 5.50 13.00
C SER A 178 -15.63 4.08 12.85
N LEU A 179 -14.74 3.09 12.70
CA LEU A 179 -15.10 1.66 12.76
C LEU A 179 -15.84 1.30 14.07
N ARG A 180 -15.61 2.04 15.17
CA ARG A 180 -16.35 1.84 16.42
C ARG A 180 -17.80 2.28 16.28
N ASP A 181 -18.05 3.41 15.64
CA ASP A 181 -19.40 3.95 15.43
C ASP A 181 -20.21 3.05 14.49
N ILE A 182 -19.56 2.53 13.44
CA ILE A 182 -20.14 1.51 12.55
C ILE A 182 -20.50 0.26 13.34
N SER A 183 -19.58 -0.25 14.17
CA SER A 183 -19.82 -1.46 14.97
C SER A 183 -20.99 -1.31 15.96
N ALA A 184 -21.30 -0.10 16.41
CA ALA A 184 -22.41 0.16 17.34
C ALA A 184 -23.79 -0.07 16.71
N LYS A 185 -23.90 -0.03 15.38
CA LYS A 185 -25.14 -0.30 14.63
C LYS A 185 -25.34 -1.77 14.27
N LEU A 186 -24.30 -2.58 14.41
CA LEU A 186 -24.30 -3.99 14.02
C LEU A 186 -24.89 -4.91 15.09
N SER A 187 -25.21 -6.15 14.67
CA SER A 187 -25.58 -7.24 15.57
C SER A 187 -24.46 -7.52 16.58
N SER A 188 -24.82 -8.12 17.73
CA SER A 188 -23.84 -8.39 18.80
C SER A 188 -22.68 -9.28 18.35
N VAL A 189 -22.93 -10.21 17.43
CA VAL A 189 -21.93 -11.17 16.94
C VAL A 189 -20.94 -10.47 16.01
N GLU A 190 -21.43 -9.74 15.01
CA GLU A 190 -20.60 -9.02 14.04
C GLU A 190 -19.81 -7.89 14.68
N ARG A 191 -20.44 -7.18 15.62
CA ARG A 191 -19.76 -6.17 16.45
C ARG A 191 -18.57 -6.79 17.17
N GLY A 192 -18.75 -7.95 17.80
CA GLY A 192 -17.68 -8.68 18.46
C GLY A 192 -16.55 -9.04 17.49
N ARG A 193 -16.89 -9.58 16.32
CA ARG A 193 -15.92 -9.93 15.27
C ARG A 193 -15.11 -8.71 14.83
N LEU A 194 -15.75 -7.63 14.40
CA LEU A 194 -15.06 -6.42 13.92
C LEU A 194 -14.20 -5.74 14.99
N LEU A 195 -14.69 -5.66 16.23
CA LEU A 195 -13.91 -5.08 17.33
C LEU A 195 -12.67 -5.94 17.62
N SER A 196 -12.81 -7.26 17.64
CA SER A 196 -11.67 -8.16 17.84
C SER A 196 -10.61 -8.04 16.74
N LEU A 197 -11.03 -7.93 15.47
CA LEU A 197 -10.13 -7.73 14.33
C LEU A 197 -9.41 -6.39 14.42
N ARG A 198 -10.14 -5.32 14.76
CA ARG A 198 -9.57 -3.99 14.96
C ARG A 198 -8.52 -3.99 16.08
N GLU A 199 -8.79 -4.65 17.20
CA GLU A 199 -7.85 -4.74 18.31
C GLU A 199 -6.57 -5.50 17.92
N ARG A 200 -6.72 -6.65 17.25
CA ARG A 200 -5.61 -7.43 16.71
C ARG A 200 -4.76 -6.63 15.72
N LEU A 201 -5.41 -5.91 14.79
CA LEU A 201 -4.74 -5.02 13.85
C LEU A 201 -3.96 -3.90 14.54
N LEU A 202 -4.55 -3.27 15.55
CA LEU A 202 -3.88 -2.22 16.32
C LEU A 202 -2.67 -2.78 17.07
N GLN A 203 -2.79 -3.97 17.67
CA GLN A 203 -1.69 -4.63 18.35
C GLN A 203 -0.53 -4.90 17.38
N VAL A 204 -0.79 -5.61 16.27
CA VAL A 204 0.28 -5.96 15.30
C VAL A 204 0.91 -4.70 14.68
N THR A 205 0.12 -3.65 14.41
CA THR A 205 0.66 -2.38 13.87
C THR A 205 1.59 -1.69 14.86
N ASN A 206 1.28 -1.72 16.16
CA ASN A 206 2.15 -1.17 17.20
C ASN A 206 3.44 -1.97 17.34
N GLU A 207 3.37 -3.30 17.24
CA GLU A 207 4.54 -4.18 17.23
C GLU A 207 5.43 -3.90 16.02
N ILE A 208 4.85 -3.81 14.81
CA ILE A 208 5.55 -3.43 13.57
C ILE A 208 6.24 -2.07 13.74
N ARG A 209 5.58 -1.07 14.32
CA ARG A 209 6.17 0.26 14.54
C ARG A 209 7.39 0.19 15.47
N SER A 210 7.26 -0.53 16.59
CA SER A 210 8.36 -0.73 17.54
C SER A 210 9.54 -1.44 16.90
N LEU A 211 9.26 -2.51 16.14
CA LEU A 211 10.27 -3.34 15.51
C LEU A 211 10.97 -2.61 14.35
N SER A 212 10.21 -1.88 13.53
CA SER A 212 10.73 -1.03 12.45
C SER A 212 11.69 0.04 12.96
N ALA A 213 11.40 0.64 14.13
CA ALA A 213 12.33 1.57 14.76
C ALA A 213 13.66 0.88 15.14
N LYS A 214 13.59 -0.32 15.73
CA LYS A 214 14.77 -1.12 16.10
C LYS A 214 15.59 -1.55 14.88
N THR A 215 14.93 -2.03 13.82
CA THR A 215 15.60 -2.45 12.59
C THR A 215 16.24 -1.26 11.87
N SER A 216 15.60 -0.09 11.87
CA SER A 216 16.17 1.15 11.33
C SER A 216 17.45 1.56 12.07
N GLU A 217 17.45 1.52 13.41
CA GLU A 217 18.66 1.82 14.19
C GLU A 217 19.79 0.80 13.93
N LYS A 218 19.45 -0.49 13.80
CA LYS A 218 20.42 -1.53 13.42
C LYS A 218 21.01 -1.30 12.04
N ALA A 219 20.19 -0.92 11.06
CA ALA A 219 20.64 -0.59 9.71
C ALA A 219 21.58 0.63 9.72
N LYS A 220 21.24 1.69 10.47
CA LYS A 220 22.12 2.85 10.66
C LYS A 220 23.45 2.44 11.30
N ALA A 221 23.45 1.57 12.30
CA ALA A 221 24.66 1.06 12.93
C ALA A 221 25.55 0.29 11.92
N ARG A 222 24.96 -0.55 11.07
CA ARG A 222 25.68 -1.23 9.97
C ARG A 222 26.31 -0.21 9.01
N LEU A 223 25.57 0.81 8.57
CA LEU A 223 26.11 1.85 7.69
C LEU A 223 27.27 2.63 8.31
N ARG A 224 27.18 2.98 9.61
CA ARG A 224 28.29 3.62 10.32
C ARG A 224 29.53 2.73 10.35
N ALA A 225 29.39 1.44 10.64
CA ALA A 225 30.50 0.50 10.65
C ALA A 225 31.16 0.38 9.26
N PHE A 226 30.35 0.36 8.21
CA PHE A 226 30.84 0.34 6.82
C PHE A 226 31.61 1.63 6.47
N ASN A 227 31.05 2.79 6.79
CA ASN A 227 31.69 4.08 6.53
C ASN A 227 33.02 4.20 7.28
N ASN A 228 33.09 3.76 8.55
CA ASN A 228 34.34 3.75 9.31
C ASN A 228 35.40 2.85 8.65
N LEU A 229 35.01 1.66 8.17
CA LEU A 229 35.93 0.77 7.45
C LEU A 229 36.43 1.42 6.14
N HIS A 230 35.53 2.08 5.41
CA HIS A 230 35.87 2.80 4.19
C HIS A 230 36.89 3.92 4.45
N GLU A 231 36.66 4.76 5.45
CA GLU A 231 37.59 5.82 5.89
C GLU A 231 38.95 5.24 6.30
N MET A 232 38.95 4.13 7.06
CA MET A 232 40.19 3.43 7.43
C MET A 232 40.97 2.95 6.20
N LEU A 233 40.30 2.43 5.17
CA LEU A 233 40.96 1.97 3.94
C LEU A 233 41.52 3.14 3.12
N LEU A 234 40.81 4.27 3.05
CA LEU A 234 41.29 5.47 2.35
C LEU A 234 42.52 6.08 3.05
N HIS A 235 42.48 6.20 4.38
CA HIS A 235 43.59 6.77 5.15
C HIS A 235 44.80 5.82 5.27
N ASN A 236 44.57 4.52 5.44
CA ASN A 236 45.68 3.56 5.48
C ASN A 236 46.28 3.30 4.09
N GLY A 237 45.48 3.37 3.02
CA GLY A 237 45.96 3.21 1.65
C GLY A 237 46.92 4.33 1.22
N SER A 238 46.67 5.56 1.69
CA SER A 238 47.56 6.71 1.43
C SER A 238 48.78 6.76 2.35
N SER A 239 48.71 6.14 3.53
CA SER A 239 49.79 6.11 4.53
C SER A 239 50.63 4.85 4.48
N GLN A 240 50.38 3.93 3.53
CA GLN A 240 51.37 2.90 3.20
C GLN A 240 52.59 3.62 2.62
N SER A 241 53.51 3.99 3.52
CA SER A 241 54.90 4.28 3.20
C SER A 241 55.37 3.13 2.33
N GLN A 242 55.41 3.35 1.01
CA GLN A 242 55.93 2.34 0.12
C GLN A 242 57.35 2.06 0.62
N THR A 243 57.59 0.81 1.03
CA THR A 243 58.90 0.37 1.51
C THR A 243 59.98 0.74 0.49
N TYR A 244 59.60 0.79 -0.79
CA TYR A 244 60.40 1.29 -1.89
C TYR A 244 59.75 2.53 -2.49
N ALA A 245 60.50 3.59 -2.67
CA ALA A 245 60.11 4.68 -3.55
C ALA A 245 59.95 4.17 -4.98
N GLN A 246 59.26 4.93 -5.83
CA GLN A 246 59.09 4.61 -7.26
C GLN A 246 60.44 4.48 -8.01
N SER A 247 61.53 4.97 -7.43
CA SER A 247 62.91 4.79 -7.90
C SER A 247 63.55 3.44 -7.54
N GLY A 248 62.83 2.54 -6.87
CA GLY A 248 63.33 1.26 -6.37
C GLY A 248 64.23 1.38 -5.12
N ARG A 249 64.42 2.59 -4.58
CA ARG A 249 65.20 2.80 -3.36
C ARG A 249 64.34 2.65 -2.12
N LEU A 250 64.89 2.03 -1.07
CA LEU A 250 64.20 1.92 0.21
C LEU A 250 63.85 3.32 0.75
N ASN A 251 62.61 3.54 1.14
CA ASN A 251 62.23 4.79 1.77
C ASN A 251 62.89 4.85 3.16
N LYS A 252 63.71 5.89 3.42
CA LYS A 252 64.46 6.04 4.68
C LYS A 252 63.57 6.12 5.92
N ASN A 253 62.30 6.48 5.72
CA ASN A 253 61.28 6.53 6.77
C ASN A 253 60.48 5.22 6.89
N SER A 254 60.80 4.18 6.11
CA SER A 254 60.13 2.88 6.24
C SER A 254 60.71 2.11 7.42
N THR A 255 59.88 1.85 8.43
CA THR A 255 60.21 0.91 9.50
C THR A 255 59.97 -0.51 8.99
N PRO A 256 60.96 -1.43 9.06
CA PRO A 256 60.78 -2.81 8.62
C PRO A 256 59.64 -3.47 9.42
N ARG A 257 58.65 -4.04 8.71
CA ARG A 257 57.64 -4.90 9.34
C ARG A 257 58.29 -6.25 9.62
N ILE A 258 58.59 -6.54 10.88
CA ILE A 258 59.00 -7.87 11.31
C ILE A 258 57.76 -8.77 11.23
N ILE A 259 57.69 -9.65 10.23
CA ILE A 259 56.65 -10.68 10.17
C ILE A 259 57.11 -11.84 11.06
N SER A 260 56.84 -11.73 12.36
CA SER A 260 57.04 -12.86 13.27
C SER A 260 56.06 -13.97 12.90
N HIS A 261 56.55 -15.00 12.20
CA HIS A 261 55.80 -16.24 12.04
C HIS A 261 55.78 -16.90 13.42
N SER A 262 54.61 -16.90 14.06
CA SER A 262 54.39 -17.74 15.23
C SER A 262 54.24 -19.17 14.71
N ILE A 263 55.27 -19.99 14.97
CA ILE A 263 55.27 -21.44 14.72
C ILE A 263 54.56 -22.12 15.89
#